data_AF-S0FDP4-F1
#
_entry.id   AF-S0FDP4-F1
#
_cell.length_a   1.000
_cell.length_b   1.000
_cell.length_c   1.000
_cell.angle_alpha   90.00
_cell.angle_beta   90.00
_cell.angle_gamma   90.00
#
_symmetry.space_group_name_H-M   'P 1'
#
loop_
_entity.id
_entity.type
_entity.pdbx_description
1 polymer ?
#
loop_
_entity_poly.entity_id
_entity_poly.type
_entity_poly.pdbx_seq_one_letter_code
_entity_poly.pdbx_strand_id
1 'polypeptide(L)'
;METNEITKTFTRSVAQASLFRSVYVWMTLALVITGFTALYVAKSYTLLNLMLQNQMAFWGVLIAEFGLVFYMSARINRISFTTATILFIVYSILNGVTMSMLFLIYTMSSIATTFFVTAGTFGAMALFGYATKKDLTRIGNLCIMGVIGLIIASLVNMFLHNSMMDLIISYVGVLLFVGLTAYDSQKIKQMLSGEDIEVNETTQKIALMGALTLYLDFINLFLYLLRILGDRK
;
A
#
# COMPACT_ATOMS: atom_id res chain seq x y z
N MET A 1 -44.49 0.81 6.58
CA MET A 1 -43.25 0.86 7.39
C MET A 1 -42.19 -0.09 6.83
N GLU A 2 -42.50 -1.35 6.50
CA GLU A 2 -41.56 -2.31 5.87
C GLU A 2 -40.90 -1.83 4.55
N THR A 3 -41.64 -1.18 3.66
CA THR A 3 -41.11 -0.70 2.37
C THR A 3 -39.98 0.33 2.53
N ASN A 4 -39.98 1.10 3.63
CA ASN A 4 -38.96 2.11 3.90
C ASN A 4 -37.67 1.47 4.48
N GLU A 5 -37.80 0.37 5.22
CA GLU A 5 -36.64 -0.37 5.75
C GLU A 5 -35.93 -1.21 4.67
N ILE A 6 -36.70 -1.82 3.77
CA ILE A 6 -36.15 -2.57 2.62
C ILE A 6 -35.39 -1.61 1.69
N THR A 7 -35.95 -0.42 1.42
CA THR A 7 -35.30 0.61 0.58
C THR A 7 -34.02 1.14 1.22
N LYS A 8 -34.01 1.39 2.53
CA LYS A 8 -32.79 1.79 3.27
C LYS A 8 -31.72 0.69 3.23
N THR A 9 -32.11 -0.57 3.43
CA THR A 9 -31.19 -1.72 3.40
C THR A 9 -30.55 -1.92 2.02
N PHE A 10 -31.35 -1.79 0.97
CA PHE A 10 -30.86 -1.88 -0.41
C PHE A 10 -29.88 -0.75 -0.75
N THR A 11 -30.26 0.51 -0.48
CA THR A 11 -29.40 1.68 -0.74
C THR A 11 -28.07 1.61 0.03
N ARG A 12 -28.08 1.12 1.28
CA ARG A 12 -26.86 0.85 2.06
C ARG A 12 -25.97 -0.16 1.39
N SER A 13 -26.50 -1.33 0.99
CA SER A 13 -25.70 -2.37 0.34
C SER A 13 -25.03 -1.90 -0.96
N VAL A 14 -25.72 -1.07 -1.75
CA VAL A 14 -25.18 -0.48 -2.98
C VAL A 14 -24.09 0.55 -2.67
N ALA A 15 -24.28 1.40 -1.65
CA ALA A 15 -23.28 2.36 -1.20
C ALA A 15 -22.00 1.66 -0.71
N GLN A 16 -22.14 0.63 0.13
CA GLN A 16 -21.03 -0.18 0.64
C GLN A 16 -20.21 -0.82 -0.50
N ALA A 17 -20.89 -1.45 -1.46
CA ALA A 17 -20.24 -2.06 -2.62
C ALA A 17 -19.54 -1.02 -3.52
N SER A 18 -20.13 0.18 -3.68
CA SER A 18 -19.54 1.28 -4.43
C SER A 18 -18.26 1.82 -3.77
N LEU A 19 -18.29 2.03 -2.46
CA LEU A 19 -17.16 2.54 -1.70
C LEU A 19 -16.02 1.52 -1.66
N PHE A 20 -16.33 0.25 -1.41
CA PHE A 20 -15.33 -0.81 -1.41
C PHE A 20 -14.66 -0.94 -2.79
N ARG A 21 -15.44 -0.92 -3.88
CA ARG A 21 -14.89 -0.86 -5.24
C ARG A 21 -13.98 0.35 -5.45
N SER A 22 -14.39 1.52 -4.95
CA SER A 22 -13.58 2.73 -5.05
C SER A 22 -12.22 2.57 -4.39
N VAL A 23 -12.13 1.88 -3.24
CA VAL A 23 -10.84 1.57 -2.58
C VAL A 23 -9.88 0.86 -3.53
N TYR A 24 -10.31 -0.25 -4.15
CA TYR A 24 -9.45 -1.03 -5.04
C TYR A 24 -9.15 -0.29 -6.35
N VAL A 25 -10.09 0.51 -6.86
CA VAL A 25 -9.84 1.34 -8.04
C VAL A 25 -8.76 2.38 -7.74
N TRP A 26 -8.87 3.12 -6.63
CA TRP A 26 -7.85 4.10 -6.22
C TRP A 26 -6.48 3.45 -5.98
N MET A 27 -6.45 2.30 -5.31
CA MET A 27 -5.22 1.54 -5.10
C MET A 27 -4.60 1.10 -6.43
N THR A 28 -5.40 0.56 -7.35
CA THR A 28 -4.92 0.10 -8.66
C THR A 28 -4.40 1.26 -9.50
N LEU A 29 -5.11 2.38 -9.52
CA LEU A 29 -4.65 3.60 -10.19
C LEU A 29 -3.31 4.09 -9.63
N ALA A 30 -3.17 4.11 -8.31
CA ALA A 30 -1.91 4.44 -7.65
C ALA A 30 -0.77 3.49 -8.09
N LEU A 31 -0.98 2.17 -8.06
CA LEU A 31 0.02 1.19 -8.51
C LEU A 31 0.40 1.36 -9.99
N VAL A 32 -0.58 1.67 -10.85
CA VAL A 32 -0.34 1.94 -12.27
C VAL A 32 0.53 3.20 -12.42
N ILE A 33 0.22 4.28 -11.70
CA ILE A 33 1.02 5.50 -11.69
C ILE A 33 2.45 5.19 -11.22
N THR A 34 2.61 4.48 -10.10
CA THR A 34 3.91 4.07 -9.55
C THR A 34 4.73 3.29 -10.58
N GLY A 35 4.12 2.30 -11.24
CA GLY A 35 4.79 1.48 -12.25
C GLY A 35 5.21 2.28 -13.49
N PHE A 36 4.33 3.14 -14.01
CA PHE A 36 4.65 4.01 -15.15
C PHE A 36 5.75 5.02 -14.81
N THR A 37 5.67 5.65 -13.65
CA THR A 37 6.71 6.57 -13.18
C THR A 37 8.04 5.85 -13.01
N ALA A 38 8.06 4.67 -12.40
CA ALA A 38 9.27 3.88 -12.21
C ALA A 38 9.93 3.52 -13.55
N LEU A 39 9.14 3.08 -14.54
CA LEU A 39 9.63 2.78 -15.89
C LEU A 39 10.15 4.03 -16.63
N TYR A 40 9.45 5.15 -16.50
CA TYR A 40 9.83 6.41 -17.14
C TYR A 40 11.17 6.93 -16.60
N VAL A 41 11.31 6.95 -15.26
CA VAL A 41 12.55 7.38 -14.61
C VAL A 41 13.69 6.41 -14.91
N ALA A 42 13.44 5.10 -14.88
CA ALA A 42 14.46 4.08 -15.18
C ALA A 42 15.01 4.17 -16.62
N LYS A 43 14.20 4.64 -17.58
CA LYS A 43 14.64 4.85 -18.98
C LYS A 43 15.37 6.18 -19.19
N SER A 44 15.21 7.15 -18.29
CA SER A 44 15.83 8.46 -18.40
C SER A 44 17.17 8.49 -17.67
N TYR A 45 18.26 8.44 -18.43
CA TYR A 45 19.62 8.50 -17.87
C TYR A 45 19.83 9.74 -17.00
N THR A 46 19.29 10.90 -17.40
CA THR A 46 19.42 12.15 -16.66
C THR A 46 18.75 12.09 -15.29
N LEU A 47 17.51 11.58 -15.21
CA LEU A 47 16.77 11.49 -13.95
C LEU A 47 17.37 10.46 -13.01
N LEU A 48 17.78 9.31 -13.56
CA LEU A 48 18.43 8.26 -12.82
C LEU A 48 19.79 8.71 -12.27
N ASN A 49 20.59 9.38 -13.08
CA ASN A 49 21.90 9.90 -12.67
C ASN A 49 21.76 11.01 -11.61
N LEU A 50 20.70 11.83 -11.68
CA LEU A 50 20.40 12.81 -10.63
C LEU A 50 20.10 12.14 -9.28
N MET A 51 19.34 11.04 -9.27
CA MET A 51 19.07 10.27 -8.05
C MET A 51 20.33 9.59 -7.48
N LEU A 52 21.22 9.10 -8.35
CA LEU A 52 22.45 8.42 -7.96
C LEU A 52 23.55 9.38 -7.46
N GLN A 53 23.75 10.51 -8.15
CA GLN A 53 24.80 11.47 -7.82
C GLN A 53 24.41 12.36 -6.64
N ASN A 54 23.12 12.69 -6.51
CA ASN A 54 22.65 13.56 -5.44
C ASN A 54 22.01 12.74 -4.33
N GLN A 55 22.85 12.23 -3.42
CA GLN A 55 22.39 11.50 -2.24
C GLN A 55 21.38 12.30 -1.41
N MET A 56 21.47 13.64 -1.40
CA MET A 56 20.49 14.49 -0.73
C MET A 56 19.12 14.49 -1.42
N ALA A 57 19.08 14.39 -2.75
CA ALA A 57 17.82 14.24 -3.49
C ALA A 57 17.15 12.89 -3.18
N PHE A 58 17.92 11.79 -3.14
CA PHE A 58 17.40 10.47 -2.79
C PHE A 58 16.80 10.43 -1.38
N TRP A 59 17.56 10.92 -0.38
CA TRP A 59 17.06 11.02 1.00
C TRP A 59 15.88 12.00 1.13
N GLY A 60 15.88 13.09 0.34
CA GLY A 60 14.78 14.04 0.28
C GLY A 60 13.47 13.39 -0.19
N VAL A 61 13.52 12.55 -1.22
CA VAL A 61 12.35 11.80 -1.70
C VAL A 61 11.85 10.80 -0.65
N LEU A 62 12.76 10.04 -0.02
CA LEU A 62 12.37 9.10 1.04
C LEU A 62 11.70 9.80 2.22
N ILE A 63 12.27 10.91 2.71
CA ILE A 63 11.69 11.70 3.80
C ILE A 63 10.33 12.29 3.38
N ALA A 64 10.21 12.76 2.14
CA ALA A 64 8.95 13.27 1.60
C ALA A 64 7.86 12.18 1.58
N GLU A 65 8.17 10.94 1.20
CA GLU A 65 7.22 9.82 1.23
C GLU A 65 6.68 9.57 2.63
N PHE A 66 7.55 9.42 3.62
CA PHE A 66 7.14 9.22 5.01
C PHE A 66 6.34 10.42 5.56
N GLY A 67 6.79 11.64 5.27
CA GLY A 67 6.13 12.87 5.67
C GLY A 67 4.74 13.00 5.08
N LEU A 68 4.54 12.59 3.83
CA LEU A 68 3.27 12.68 3.11
C LEU A 68 2.26 11.66 3.65
N VAL A 69 2.67 10.41 3.91
CA VAL A 69 1.80 9.41 4.56
C VAL A 69 1.38 9.87 5.95
N PHE A 70 2.32 10.40 6.74
CA PHE A 70 2.02 10.93 8.07
C PHE A 70 1.07 12.13 7.99
N TYR A 71 1.32 13.07 7.07
CA TYR A 71 0.48 14.23 6.85
C TYR A 71 -0.94 13.85 6.47
N MET A 72 -1.11 12.96 5.48
CA MET A 72 -2.42 12.47 5.07
C MET A 72 -3.15 11.80 6.24
N SER A 73 -2.47 10.91 6.96
CA SER A 73 -3.05 10.20 8.10
C SER A 73 -3.49 11.15 9.23
N ALA A 74 -2.70 12.18 9.54
CA ALA A 74 -2.99 13.13 10.61
C ALA A 74 -4.02 14.20 10.22
N ARG A 75 -4.07 14.60 8.95
CA ARG A 75 -4.90 15.72 8.47
C ARG A 75 -6.08 15.32 7.60
N ILE A 76 -6.34 14.03 7.38
CA ILE A 76 -7.45 13.57 6.52
C ILE A 76 -8.81 14.19 6.87
N ASN A 77 -9.10 14.35 8.17
CA ASN A 77 -10.35 14.95 8.66
C ASN A 77 -10.44 16.47 8.45
N ARG A 78 -9.33 17.12 8.07
CA ARG A 78 -9.21 18.58 7.91
C ARG A 78 -9.01 19.01 6.45
N ILE A 79 -8.63 18.11 5.56
CA ILE A 79 -8.41 18.39 4.14
C ILE A 79 -9.63 17.99 3.30
N SER A 80 -9.80 18.59 2.12
CA SER A 80 -10.85 18.21 1.17
C SER A 80 -10.51 16.89 0.47
N PHE A 81 -11.53 16.22 -0.10
CA PHE A 81 -11.32 14.98 -0.85
C PHE A 81 -10.38 15.17 -2.05
N THR A 82 -10.50 16.31 -2.74
CA THR A 82 -9.63 16.67 -3.88
C THR A 82 -8.18 16.79 -3.45
N THR A 83 -7.90 17.49 -2.33
CA THR A 83 -6.54 17.63 -1.81
C THR A 83 -5.95 16.27 -1.41
N ALA A 84 -6.73 15.43 -0.74
CA ALA A 84 -6.30 14.09 -0.38
C ALA A 84 -5.96 13.23 -1.63
N THR A 85 -6.76 13.35 -2.69
CA THR A 85 -6.53 12.65 -3.96
C THR A 85 -5.23 13.11 -4.63
N ILE A 86 -5.00 14.43 -4.70
CA ILE A 86 -3.77 14.99 -5.26
C ILE A 86 -2.55 14.49 -4.46
N LEU A 87 -2.62 14.51 -3.14
CA LEU A 87 -1.55 14.01 -2.28
C LEU A 87 -1.28 12.53 -2.53
N PHE A 88 -2.31 11.70 -2.70
CA PHE A 88 -2.13 10.28 -2.99
C PHE A 88 -1.47 10.04 -4.36
N ILE A 89 -1.82 10.84 -5.37
CA ILE A 89 -1.18 10.79 -6.69
C ILE A 89 0.29 11.20 -6.58
N VAL A 90 0.59 12.31 -5.89
CA VAL A 90 1.96 12.76 -5.64
C VAL A 90 2.76 11.67 -4.92
N TYR A 91 2.17 11.04 -3.91
CA TYR A 91 2.77 9.93 -3.18
C TYR A 91 3.11 8.76 -4.11
N SER A 92 2.18 8.36 -4.98
CA SER A 92 2.38 7.27 -5.95
C SER A 92 3.51 7.59 -6.93
N ILE A 93 3.60 8.85 -7.40
CA ILE A 93 4.69 9.32 -8.25
C ILE A 93 6.03 9.25 -7.52
N LEU A 94 6.13 9.80 -6.31
CA LEU A 94 7.36 9.78 -5.51
C LEU A 94 7.83 8.33 -5.27
N ASN A 95 6.91 7.46 -4.88
CA ASN A 95 7.21 6.05 -4.67
C ASN A 95 7.66 5.35 -5.96
N GLY A 96 7.08 5.73 -7.12
CA GLY A 96 7.54 5.28 -8.42
C GLY A 96 8.96 5.74 -8.76
N VAL A 97 9.30 7.00 -8.44
CA VAL A 97 10.68 7.51 -8.56
C VAL A 97 11.63 6.71 -7.69
N THR A 98 11.28 6.42 -6.43
CA THR A 98 12.11 5.59 -5.55
C THR A 98 12.26 4.16 -6.08
N MET A 99 11.17 3.56 -6.58
CA MET A 99 11.18 2.22 -7.16
C MET A 99 11.94 2.12 -8.48
N SER A 100 12.21 3.22 -9.19
CA SER A 100 13.00 3.16 -10.42
C SER A 100 14.40 2.59 -10.18
N MET A 101 14.93 2.76 -8.98
CA MET A 101 16.23 2.22 -8.55
C MET A 101 16.27 0.68 -8.59
N LEU A 102 15.12 0.01 -8.47
CA LEU A 102 15.02 -1.45 -8.55
C LEU A 102 15.43 -1.97 -9.94
N PHE A 103 15.22 -1.20 -11.01
CA PHE A 103 15.60 -1.59 -12.37
C PHE A 103 17.13 -1.65 -12.59
N LEU A 104 17.89 -1.01 -11.71
CA LEU A 104 19.36 -1.08 -11.69
C LEU A 104 19.86 -2.40 -11.10
N ILE A 105 19.16 -2.92 -10.09
CA ILE A 105 19.58 -4.10 -9.33
C ILE A 105 18.95 -5.38 -9.91
N TYR A 106 17.69 -5.32 -10.33
CA TYR A 106 16.90 -6.48 -10.74
C TYR A 106 16.61 -6.47 -12.24
N THR A 107 16.38 -7.66 -12.80
CA THR A 107 15.89 -7.79 -14.18
C THR A 107 14.44 -7.36 -14.31
N MET A 108 14.05 -6.89 -15.50
CA MET A 108 12.65 -6.56 -15.79
C MET A 108 11.74 -7.80 -15.65
N SER A 109 12.26 -8.98 -15.99
CA SER A 109 11.57 -10.26 -15.80
C SER A 109 11.30 -10.52 -14.32
N SER A 110 12.30 -10.36 -13.45
CA SER A 110 12.17 -10.51 -11.99
C SER A 110 11.14 -9.55 -11.40
N ILE A 111 11.18 -8.28 -11.83
CA ILE A 111 10.22 -7.25 -11.39
C ILE A 111 8.80 -7.62 -11.81
N ALA A 112 8.59 -7.99 -13.07
CA ALA A 112 7.27 -8.32 -13.60
C ALA A 112 6.70 -9.61 -12.96
N THR A 113 7.50 -10.67 -12.88
CA THR A 113 7.09 -11.94 -12.25
C THR A 113 6.72 -11.74 -10.79
N THR A 114 7.56 -11.04 -10.03
CA THR A 114 7.28 -10.71 -8.63
C THR A 114 6.01 -9.86 -8.49
N PHE A 115 5.77 -8.90 -9.38
CA PHE A 115 4.56 -8.09 -9.36
C PHE A 115 3.30 -8.95 -9.52
N PHE A 116 3.29 -9.90 -10.45
CA PHE A 116 2.15 -10.81 -10.61
C PHE A 116 1.97 -11.76 -9.42
N VAL A 117 3.06 -12.27 -8.85
CA VAL A 117 3.00 -13.09 -7.62
C VAL A 117 2.45 -12.27 -6.45
N THR A 118 2.88 -11.02 -6.33
CA THR A 118 2.37 -10.09 -5.31
C THR A 118 0.89 -9.81 -5.53
N ALA A 119 0.47 -9.51 -6.76
CA ALA A 119 -0.93 -9.25 -7.09
C ALA A 119 -1.83 -10.46 -6.81
N GLY A 120 -1.39 -11.67 -7.13
CA GLY A 120 -2.10 -12.89 -6.78
C GLY A 120 -2.21 -13.10 -5.27
N THR A 121 -1.11 -12.93 -4.55
CA THR A 121 -1.06 -13.10 -3.08
C THR A 121 -1.91 -12.06 -2.37
N PHE A 122 -1.71 -10.79 -2.72
CA PHE A 122 -2.47 -9.66 -2.21
C PHE A 122 -3.97 -9.81 -2.50
N GLY A 123 -4.32 -10.14 -3.74
CA GLY A 123 -5.71 -10.36 -4.15
C GLY A 123 -6.37 -11.48 -3.37
N ALA A 124 -5.69 -12.62 -3.21
CA ALA A 124 -6.19 -13.74 -2.42
C ALA A 124 -6.41 -13.37 -0.94
N MET A 125 -5.44 -12.70 -0.32
CA MET A 125 -5.53 -12.31 1.09
C MET A 125 -6.54 -11.19 1.35
N ALA A 126 -6.66 -10.22 0.43
CA ALA A 126 -7.67 -9.18 0.50
C ALA A 126 -9.07 -9.78 0.36
N LEU A 127 -9.28 -10.70 -0.58
CA LEU A 127 -10.56 -11.43 -0.69
C LEU A 127 -10.85 -12.25 0.57
N PHE A 128 -9.85 -12.91 1.14
CA PHE A 128 -9.98 -13.62 2.41
C PHE A 128 -10.39 -12.68 3.56
N GLY A 129 -9.72 -11.53 3.70
CA GLY A 129 -10.03 -10.50 4.70
C GLY A 129 -11.45 -9.93 4.55
N TYR A 130 -11.89 -9.73 3.30
CA TYR A 130 -13.25 -9.30 3.01
C TYR A 130 -14.31 -10.37 3.33
N ALA A 131 -14.05 -11.63 2.96
CA ALA A 131 -15.02 -12.72 3.08
C ALA A 131 -15.09 -13.31 4.50
N THR A 132 -13.99 -13.24 5.27
CA THR A 132 -13.93 -13.87 6.58
C THR A 132 -14.84 -13.20 7.60
N LYS A 133 -15.54 -14.02 8.39
CA LYS A 133 -16.38 -13.59 9.51
C LYS A 133 -15.60 -13.56 10.84
N LYS A 134 -14.42 -14.17 10.89
CA LYS A 134 -13.59 -14.20 12.09
C LYS A 134 -12.93 -12.83 12.27
N ASP A 135 -13.01 -12.27 13.47
CA ASP A 135 -12.34 -11.02 13.80
C ASP A 135 -10.80 -11.18 13.73
N LEU A 136 -10.17 -10.43 12.83
CA LEU A 136 -8.72 -10.41 12.63
C LEU A 136 -8.01 -9.36 13.50
N THR A 137 -8.73 -8.57 14.31
CA THR A 137 -8.15 -7.45 15.07
C THR A 137 -6.95 -7.85 15.93
N ARG A 138 -6.99 -9.04 16.57
CA ARG A 138 -5.85 -9.54 17.35
C ARG A 138 -4.63 -9.83 16.49
N ILE A 139 -4.82 -10.42 15.32
CA ILE A 139 -3.74 -10.74 14.38
C ILE A 139 -3.20 -9.44 13.79
N GLY A 140 -4.07 -8.50 13.40
CA GLY A 140 -3.69 -7.18 12.92
C GLY A 140 -2.81 -6.42 13.92
N ASN A 141 -3.21 -6.36 15.18
CA ASN A 141 -2.41 -5.72 16.23
C ASN A 141 -1.03 -6.37 16.42
N LEU A 142 -0.96 -7.71 16.37
CA LEU A 142 0.31 -8.44 16.41
C LEU A 142 1.18 -8.08 15.18
N CYS A 143 0.58 -8.03 13.99
CA CYS A 143 1.30 -7.70 12.77
C CYS A 143 1.83 -6.25 12.78
N ILE A 144 1.05 -5.29 13.30
CA ILE A 144 1.48 -3.89 13.46
C ILE A 144 2.69 -3.81 14.42
N MET A 145 2.66 -4.52 15.54
CA MET A 145 3.82 -4.63 16.43
C MET A 145 5.01 -5.29 15.73
N GLY A 146 4.74 -6.30 14.91
CA GLY A 146 5.74 -6.98 14.08
C GLY A 146 6.41 -6.05 13.07
N VAL A 147 5.66 -5.14 12.44
CA VAL A 147 6.22 -4.13 11.51
C VAL A 147 7.19 -3.21 12.24
N ILE A 148 6.88 -2.79 13.47
CA ILE A 148 7.82 -1.99 14.28
C ILE A 148 9.11 -2.77 14.53
N GLY A 149 9.00 -4.05 14.91
CA GLY A 149 10.15 -4.93 15.07
C GLY A 149 10.96 -5.10 13.78
N LEU A 150 10.28 -5.21 12.64
CA LEU A 150 10.90 -5.32 11.32
C LEU A 150 11.66 -4.05 10.95
N ILE A 151 11.09 -2.87 11.22
CA ILE A 151 11.75 -1.57 10.99
C ILE A 151 13.04 -1.50 11.82
N ILE A 152 12.98 -1.84 13.11
CA ILE A 152 14.16 -1.85 13.99
C ILE A 152 15.20 -2.84 13.46
N ALA A 153 14.80 -4.06 13.09
CA ALA A 153 15.71 -5.07 12.54
C ALA A 153 16.37 -4.59 11.24
N SER A 154 15.62 -3.89 10.39
CA SER A 154 16.13 -3.32 9.13
C SER A 154 17.14 -2.20 9.37
N LEU A 155 16.88 -1.32 10.35
CA LEU A 155 17.81 -0.27 10.76
C LEU A 155 19.10 -0.84 11.34
N VAL A 156 19.01 -1.86 12.19
CA VAL A 156 20.19 -2.55 12.74
C VAL A 156 20.96 -3.26 11.64
N ASN A 157 20.28 -3.94 10.71
CA ASN A 157 20.94 -4.64 9.62
C ASN A 157 21.65 -3.69 8.65
N MET A 158 21.17 -2.45 8.50
CA MET A 158 21.86 -1.43 7.72
C MET A 158 23.28 -1.13 8.26
N PHE A 159 23.55 -1.32 9.55
CA PHE A 159 24.90 -1.18 10.10
C PHE A 159 25.70 -2.49 10.03
N LEU A 160 25.03 -3.62 10.26
CA LEU A 160 25.68 -4.95 10.27
C LEU A 160 26.00 -5.48 8.86
N HIS A 161 25.27 -5.05 7.84
CA HIS A 161 25.37 -5.52 6.45
C HIS A 161 25.29 -7.05 6.31
N ASN A 162 24.44 -7.71 7.11
CA ASN A 162 24.34 -9.17 7.15
C ASN A 162 23.29 -9.69 6.14
N SER A 163 23.76 -10.47 5.16
CA SER A 163 22.91 -11.04 4.10
C SER A 163 21.90 -12.08 4.61
N MET A 164 22.23 -12.84 5.65
CA MET A 164 21.31 -13.80 6.26
C MET A 164 20.18 -13.07 7.00
N MET A 165 20.52 -11.97 7.69
CA MET A 165 19.52 -11.13 8.36
C MET A 165 18.57 -10.49 7.33
N ASP A 166 19.08 -10.02 6.19
CA ASP A 166 18.25 -9.50 5.10
C ASP A 166 17.22 -10.54 4.60
N LEU A 167 17.62 -11.80 4.46
CA LEU A 167 16.70 -12.87 4.05
C LEU A 167 15.63 -13.12 5.12
N ILE A 168 16.02 -13.19 6.39
CA ILE A 168 15.07 -13.38 7.51
C ILE A 168 14.06 -12.22 7.54
N ILE A 169 14.53 -10.98 7.44
CA ILE A 169 13.68 -9.78 7.38
C ILE A 169 12.69 -9.89 6.23
N SER A 170 13.14 -10.39 5.07
CA SER A 170 12.27 -10.55 3.90
C SER A 170 11.16 -11.56 4.13
N TYR A 171 11.49 -12.76 4.63
CA TYR A 171 10.49 -13.80 4.90
C TYR A 171 9.48 -13.38 5.97
N VAL A 172 9.97 -12.77 7.06
CA VAL A 172 9.09 -12.23 8.11
C VAL A 172 8.23 -11.10 7.56
N GLY A 173 8.80 -10.22 6.73
CA GLY A 173 8.08 -9.15 6.05
C GLY A 173 6.93 -9.67 5.20
N VAL A 174 7.17 -10.68 4.36
CA VAL A 174 6.11 -11.32 3.57
C VAL A 174 4.98 -11.83 4.47
N LEU A 175 5.30 -12.58 5.53
CA LEU A 175 4.28 -13.11 6.45
C LEU A 175 3.47 -12.00 7.15
N LEU A 176 4.14 -10.94 7.59
CA LEU A 176 3.50 -9.81 8.25
C LEU A 176 2.57 -9.06 7.30
N PHE A 177 3.03 -8.73 6.09
CA PHE A 177 2.24 -7.96 5.13
C PHE A 177 1.10 -8.77 4.49
N VAL A 178 1.25 -10.10 4.36
CA VAL A 178 0.15 -11.03 4.03
C VAL A 178 -0.94 -10.98 5.11
N GLY A 179 -0.55 -11.00 6.39
CA GLY A 179 -1.46 -10.88 7.52
C GLY A 179 -2.14 -9.51 7.60
N LEU A 180 -1.37 -8.42 7.41
CA LEU A 180 -1.89 -7.05 7.37
C LEU A 180 -2.87 -6.86 6.22
N THR A 181 -2.57 -7.32 5.01
CA THR A 181 -3.48 -7.21 3.87
C THR A 181 -4.87 -7.77 4.17
N ALA A 182 -4.94 -8.94 4.84
CA ALA A 182 -6.20 -9.53 5.25
C ALA A 182 -6.90 -8.70 6.35
N TYR A 183 -6.14 -8.26 7.35
CA TYR A 183 -6.66 -7.41 8.43
C TYR A 183 -7.17 -6.07 7.92
N ASP A 184 -6.41 -5.36 7.10
CA ASP A 184 -6.76 -4.04 6.57
C ASP A 184 -7.92 -4.13 5.58
N SER A 185 -8.01 -5.19 4.77
CA SER A 185 -9.22 -5.43 3.96
C SER A 185 -10.47 -5.62 4.85
N GLN A 186 -10.36 -6.39 5.94
CA GLN A 186 -11.46 -6.57 6.88
C GLN A 186 -11.81 -5.24 7.59
N LYS A 187 -10.82 -4.50 8.04
CA LYS A 187 -10.98 -3.21 8.72
C LYS A 187 -11.64 -2.17 7.82
N ILE A 188 -11.23 -2.08 6.56
CA ILE A 188 -11.85 -1.21 5.55
C ILE A 188 -13.32 -1.60 5.34
N LYS A 189 -13.62 -2.89 5.23
CA LYS A 189 -15.00 -3.37 5.16
C LYS A 189 -15.81 -2.92 6.37
N GLN A 190 -15.28 -3.08 7.59
CA GLN A 190 -15.96 -2.66 8.82
C GLN A 190 -16.20 -1.14 8.88
N MET A 191 -15.19 -0.33 8.54
CA MET A 191 -15.29 1.13 8.45
C MET A 191 -16.34 1.57 7.42
N LEU A 192 -16.43 0.84 6.32
CA LEU A 192 -17.39 1.07 5.25
C LEU A 192 -18.69 0.26 5.43
N SER A 193 -18.99 -0.28 6.62
CA SER A 193 -20.25 -1.02 6.90
C SER A 193 -21.13 -0.43 8.01
N GLY A 194 -20.85 0.78 8.51
CA GLY A 194 -21.64 1.46 9.55
C GLY A 194 -23.12 1.72 9.20
N GLU A 195 -23.95 1.90 10.23
CA GLU A 195 -25.43 1.97 10.13
C GLU A 195 -25.95 3.16 9.31
N ASP A 196 -25.18 4.25 9.19
CA ASP A 196 -25.56 5.47 8.46
C ASP A 196 -24.65 5.76 7.24
N ILE A 197 -24.22 4.72 6.54
CA ILE A 197 -23.35 4.91 5.37
C ILE A 197 -24.12 5.44 4.17
N GLU A 198 -23.74 6.66 3.80
CA GLU A 198 -24.05 7.30 2.54
C GLU A 198 -22.77 7.62 1.76
N VAL A 199 -22.88 7.69 0.43
CA VAL A 199 -21.78 8.14 -0.42
C VAL A 199 -21.69 9.66 -0.31
N ASN A 200 -20.85 10.11 0.62
CA ASN A 200 -20.55 11.52 0.83
C ASN A 200 -19.02 11.74 0.86
N GLU A 201 -18.60 13.00 0.97
CA GLU A 201 -17.18 13.37 0.94
C GLU A 201 -16.38 12.68 2.06
N THR A 202 -16.98 12.53 3.25
CA THR A 202 -16.33 11.87 4.39
C THR A 202 -16.08 10.40 4.10
N THR A 203 -17.08 9.68 3.60
CA THR A 203 -16.94 8.24 3.29
C THR A 203 -16.00 8.01 2.10
N GLN A 204 -15.96 8.94 1.14
CA GLN A 204 -14.97 8.91 0.05
C GLN A 204 -13.53 9.13 0.54
N LYS A 205 -13.32 10.02 1.52
CA LYS A 205 -12.01 10.19 2.18
C LYS A 205 -11.59 8.92 2.92
N ILE A 206 -12.52 8.26 3.61
CA ILE A 206 -12.26 6.96 4.26
C ILE A 206 -11.86 5.91 3.22
N ALA A 207 -12.58 5.83 2.10
CA ALA A 207 -12.24 4.91 1.02
C ALA A 207 -10.84 5.20 0.42
N LEU A 208 -10.49 6.48 0.24
CA LEU A 208 -9.18 6.89 -0.24
C LEU A 208 -8.06 6.54 0.75
N MET A 209 -8.28 6.73 2.05
CA MET A 209 -7.33 6.30 3.08
C MET A 209 -7.18 4.78 3.12
N GLY A 210 -8.29 4.05 2.97
CA GLY A 210 -8.25 2.60 2.81
C GLY A 210 -7.41 2.17 1.61
N ALA A 211 -7.51 2.91 0.49
CA ALA A 211 -6.73 2.65 -0.71
C ALA A 211 -5.24 2.91 -0.48
N LEU A 212 -4.89 3.98 0.24
CA LEU A 212 -3.52 4.26 0.65
C LEU A 212 -2.96 3.14 1.54
N THR A 213 -3.70 2.68 2.55
CA THR A 213 -3.26 1.57 3.42
C THR A 213 -2.99 0.30 2.61
N LEU A 214 -3.94 -0.11 1.78
CA LEU A 214 -3.79 -1.29 0.93
C LEU A 214 -2.66 -1.14 -0.10
N TYR A 215 -2.44 0.07 -0.62
CA TYR A 215 -1.31 0.39 -1.49
C TYR A 215 0.02 0.20 -0.76
N LEU A 216 0.15 0.69 0.49
CA LEU A 216 1.34 0.52 1.30
C LEU A 216 1.62 -0.96 1.58
N ASP A 217 0.59 -1.74 1.90
CA ASP A 217 0.74 -3.18 2.11
C ASP A 217 1.24 -3.90 0.84
N PHE A 218 0.65 -3.56 -0.31
CA PHE A 218 1.05 -4.11 -1.59
C PHE A 218 2.51 -3.80 -1.92
N ILE A 219 2.91 -2.53 -1.80
CA ILE A 219 4.27 -2.09 -2.13
C ILE A 219 5.30 -2.78 -1.23
N ASN A 220 5.03 -2.86 0.07
CA ASN A 220 5.93 -3.55 1.00
C ASN A 220 6.01 -5.04 0.70
N LEU A 221 4.87 -5.71 0.50
CA LEU A 221 4.83 -7.12 0.12
C LEU A 221 5.63 -7.37 -1.18
N PHE A 222 5.46 -6.51 -2.17
CA PHE A 222 6.20 -6.56 -3.43
C PHE A 222 7.71 -6.44 -3.20
N LEU A 223 8.17 -5.47 -2.41
CA LEU A 223 9.59 -5.28 -2.13
C LEU A 223 10.22 -6.47 -1.41
N TYR A 224 9.52 -7.08 -0.44
CA TYR A 224 10.02 -8.29 0.23
C TYR A 224 10.02 -9.51 -0.68
N LEU A 225 8.97 -9.72 -1.47
CA LEU A 225 8.95 -10.80 -2.45
C LEU A 225 10.04 -10.61 -3.51
N LEU A 226 10.28 -9.37 -3.96
CA LEU A 226 11.32 -9.08 -4.95
C LEU A 226 12.70 -9.38 -4.38
N ARG A 227 12.92 -9.13 -3.08
CA ARG A 227 14.19 -9.46 -2.43
C ARG A 227 14.44 -10.97 -2.33
N ILE A 228 13.38 -11.78 -2.26
CA ILE A 228 13.45 -13.25 -2.17
C ILE A 228 13.53 -13.90 -3.56
N LEU A 229 12.67 -13.49 -4.47
CA LEU A 229 12.47 -14.11 -5.79
C LEU A 229 13.28 -13.43 -6.90
N GLY A 230 13.75 -12.21 -6.66
CA GLY A 230 14.35 -11.37 -7.68
C GLY A 230 15.76 -11.82 -8.00
N ASP A 231 15.97 -12.19 -9.26
CA ASP A 231 17.31 -12.36 -9.82
C ASP A 231 18.02 -11.00 -9.96
N ARG A 232 19.21 -10.90 -9.36
CA ARG A 232 20.03 -9.68 -9.31
C ARG A 232 21.00 -9.68 -10.50
N LYS A 233 21.16 -8.52 -11.14
CA LYS A 233 22.13 -8.32 -12.23
C LYS A 233 23.55 -8.17 -11.73
#